data_AF-A0A1G9WT10-F1
#
_entry.id   AF-A0A1G9WT10-F1
#
_cell.length_a   1.000
_cell.length_b   1.000
_cell.length_c   1.000
_cell.angle_alpha   90.00
_cell.angle_beta   90.00
_cell.angle_gamma   90.00
#
_symmetry.space_group_name_H-M   'P 1'
#
loop_
_entity.id
_entity.type
_entity.pdbx_description
1 polymer ?
#
loop_
_entity_poly.entity_id
_entity_poly.type
_entity_poly.pdbx_seq_one_letter_code
_entity_poly.pdbx_strand_id
1 'polypeptide(L)'
;MLTKSSTKTASLKPLAQKAKPIDLYIPKDIAEQTEINAWALSSLNKRQPVRIDETIAKGLRPIKFKRKLLSQRSVLRSAGGDVGGAPLIRENYIEIRISDGNNSHGSNADHILLHFGDGHTIQLNGRPTTKFQRGDTLKWDFNSIQDTMENIDTDAWDELMIETESGDGIKIENIKVVHSGETILDWNYTVWLDDSIMEPSRFISLTAQILQTKLEQIDHNWIAQIHWAAREIGKTDSTKYGTENAWCSEFASWALRKAMWDTPEGNFGSQLMENYFDGIGRAHQISEIMNGSYDLNPGDYLRFEWASGGQHSGLFIDFVDDPNNLTEDTRIKTIEGNTSSTVRVRTGRKLGDVISCGNTR
;
A
#
# COMPACT_ATOMS: atom_id res chain seq x y z
N MET A 1 -31.42 41.23 61.10
CA MET A 1 -31.30 39.87 60.54
C MET A 1 -30.33 39.96 59.37
N LEU A 2 -29.08 39.48 59.45
CA LEU A 2 -28.65 38.07 59.25
C LEU A 2 -29.25 37.52 57.94
N THR A 3 -28.53 37.04 56.91
CA THR A 3 -27.16 36.51 56.75
C THR A 3 -26.87 36.32 55.25
N LYS A 4 -25.62 36.53 54.77
CA LYS A 4 -24.68 35.55 54.16
C LYS A 4 -25.31 34.50 53.21
N SER A 5 -24.77 34.30 52.00
CA SER A 5 -23.54 33.52 51.81
C SER A 5 -22.77 33.88 50.52
N SER A 6 -21.46 33.74 50.63
CA SER A 6 -20.38 34.07 49.71
C SER A 6 -19.62 32.81 49.31
N THR A 7 -19.01 32.79 48.13
CA THR A 7 -17.60 32.39 48.03
C THR A 7 -16.92 33.06 46.81
N LYS A 8 -15.91 33.88 47.12
CA LYS A 8 -14.77 34.24 46.25
C LYS A 8 -13.94 32.97 46.02
N THR A 9 -13.02 32.86 45.07
CA THR A 9 -11.67 33.49 44.96
C THR A 9 -10.99 32.72 43.81
N ALA A 10 -9.98 33.14 43.06
CA ALA A 10 -9.13 34.32 42.99
C ALA A 10 -8.54 34.32 41.56
N SER A 11 -8.33 35.49 40.96
CA SER A 11 -7.36 35.61 39.87
C SER A 11 -5.96 35.69 40.47
N LEU A 12 -5.02 34.87 39.97
CA LEU A 12 -3.60 35.12 40.10
C LEU A 12 -2.96 35.12 38.70
N LYS A 13 -2.19 36.18 38.46
CA LYS A 13 -1.38 36.46 37.27
C LYS A 13 -0.15 35.52 37.20
N PRO A 14 0.56 35.47 36.05
CA PRO A 14 1.13 34.25 35.49
C PRO A 14 2.46 33.86 36.13
N LEU A 15 2.68 32.54 36.26
CA LEU A 15 4.00 31.95 36.45
C LEU A 15 4.57 31.57 35.07
N ALA A 16 5.71 32.15 34.77
CA ALA A 16 6.49 31.85 33.59
C ALA A 16 7.25 30.51 33.73
N GLN A 17 7.49 29.90 32.56
CA GLN A 17 8.55 28.96 32.19
C GLN A 17 8.28 27.43 32.18
N LYS A 18 8.31 26.94 30.92
CA LYS A 18 9.03 25.77 30.41
C LYS A 18 8.40 24.39 30.57
N ALA A 19 7.51 24.07 29.63
CA ALA A 19 7.81 23.03 28.64
C ALA A 19 7.36 23.57 27.28
N LYS A 20 8.24 23.52 26.26
CA LYS A 20 7.77 23.72 24.89
C LYS A 20 6.78 22.60 24.62
N PRO A 21 5.63 22.86 24.00
CA PRO A 21 4.98 21.82 23.26
C PRO A 21 6.01 21.38 22.21
N ILE A 22 6.61 20.22 22.38
CA ILE A 22 6.80 19.37 21.20
C ILE A 22 5.36 18.98 20.88
N ASP A 23 4.66 19.89 20.20
CA ASP A 23 3.41 19.57 19.55
C ASP A 23 3.83 18.52 18.53
N LEU A 24 3.55 17.26 18.87
CA LEU A 24 3.43 16.18 17.91
C LEU A 24 2.67 16.77 16.73
N TYR A 25 3.41 17.02 15.65
CA TYR A 25 2.84 17.45 14.40
C TYR A 25 2.16 16.21 13.82
N ILE A 26 0.98 15.89 14.34
CA ILE A 26 0.09 14.90 13.73
C ILE A 26 -0.24 15.51 12.37
N PRO A 27 0.25 14.97 11.25
CA PRO A 27 -0.18 15.45 9.95
C PRO A 27 -1.69 15.25 9.94
N LYS A 28 -2.43 16.34 9.67
CA LYS A 28 -3.84 16.26 9.30
C LYS A 28 -4.00 15.07 8.37
N ASP A 29 -4.85 14.15 8.77
CA ASP A 29 -5.26 12.94 8.08
C ASP A 29 -4.67 12.84 6.66
N ILE A 30 -3.58 12.08 6.51
CA ILE A 30 -2.87 11.94 5.23
C ILE A 30 -3.82 11.32 4.19
N ALA A 31 -4.88 10.60 4.61
CA ALA A 31 -5.91 10.10 3.72
C ALA A 31 -6.83 11.23 3.20
N GLU A 32 -7.20 12.20 4.03
CA GLU A 32 -8.02 13.35 3.61
C GLU A 32 -7.22 14.42 2.85
N GLN A 33 -5.93 14.60 3.18
CA GLN A 33 -5.08 15.60 2.51
C GLN A 33 -4.45 15.13 1.22
N THR A 34 -4.33 13.82 0.99
CA THR A 34 -3.66 13.39 -0.22
C THR A 34 -4.51 13.61 -1.46
N GLU A 35 -5.85 13.51 -1.46
CA GLU A 35 -6.71 13.65 -2.68
C GLU A 35 -6.11 13.00 -3.97
N ILE A 36 -5.11 12.13 -3.84
CA ILE A 36 -4.40 11.51 -4.95
C ILE A 36 -5.10 10.19 -5.12
N ASN A 37 -6.25 10.29 -5.76
CA ASN A 37 -6.62 9.28 -6.74
C ASN A 37 -5.42 9.24 -7.69
N ALA A 38 -4.72 8.11 -7.84
CA ALA A 38 -3.57 8.03 -8.76
C ALA A 38 -3.96 8.42 -10.21
N TRP A 39 -5.27 8.43 -10.47
CA TRP A 39 -5.95 8.98 -11.64
C TRP A 39 -5.96 10.51 -11.82
N ALA A 40 -5.50 11.30 -10.84
CA ALA A 40 -5.30 12.75 -11.02
C ALA A 40 -4.06 13.06 -11.89
N LEU A 41 -3.19 12.07 -12.13
CA LEU A 41 -1.90 12.26 -12.80
C LEU A 41 -1.76 11.52 -14.14
N SER A 42 -2.60 10.53 -14.46
CA SER A 42 -2.50 9.79 -15.71
C SER A 42 -2.95 10.62 -16.92
N SER A 43 -2.19 10.50 -18.01
CA SER A 43 -2.45 11.21 -19.27
C SER A 43 -3.71 10.73 -20.00
N LEU A 44 -4.17 9.51 -19.66
CA LEU A 44 -5.31 8.82 -20.25
C LEU A 44 -6.66 9.46 -19.88
N ASN A 45 -6.75 10.16 -18.74
CA ASN A 45 -7.99 10.76 -18.27
C ASN A 45 -8.29 12.16 -18.85
N LYS A 46 -7.46 12.64 -19.78
CA LYS A 46 -7.65 13.97 -20.41
C LYS A 46 -8.80 14.03 -21.41
N ARG A 47 -9.47 12.91 -21.72
CA ARG A 47 -10.49 12.87 -22.77
C ARG A 47 -11.93 12.93 -22.29
N GLN A 48 -12.29 12.38 -21.12
CA GLN A 48 -13.56 12.69 -20.44
C GLN A 48 -13.45 12.39 -18.94
N PRO A 49 -13.36 13.40 -18.05
CA PRO A 49 -13.30 13.16 -16.62
C PRO A 49 -14.63 12.60 -16.10
N VAL A 50 -14.57 11.53 -15.30
CA VAL A 50 -15.67 11.13 -14.43
C VAL A 50 -16.10 12.37 -13.62
N ARG A 51 -17.38 12.73 -13.68
CA ARG A 51 -17.93 13.84 -12.87
C ARG A 51 -17.77 13.49 -11.40
N ILE A 52 -16.73 14.05 -10.78
CA ILE A 52 -16.61 14.13 -9.32
C ILE A 52 -17.67 15.13 -8.85
N ASP A 53 -18.43 14.78 -7.82
CA ASP A 53 -19.41 15.65 -7.19
C ASP A 53 -18.76 16.99 -6.81
N GLU A 54 -19.17 18.07 -7.50
CA GLU A 54 -18.57 19.41 -7.41
C GLU A 54 -18.71 20.06 -6.01
N THR A 55 -19.50 19.46 -5.12
CA THR A 55 -19.71 19.95 -3.76
C THR A 55 -18.46 19.77 -2.88
N ILE A 56 -17.57 18.82 -3.22
CA ILE A 56 -16.32 18.54 -2.50
C ILE A 56 -15.17 19.45 -3.00
N ALA A 57 -15.21 19.92 -4.25
CA ALA A 57 -14.06 20.51 -4.95
C ALA A 57 -13.88 22.05 -4.81
N LYS A 58 -14.77 22.78 -4.14
CA LYS A 58 -14.75 24.27 -4.16
C LYS A 58 -13.77 24.95 -3.17
N GLY A 59 -12.77 24.23 -2.68
CA GLY A 59 -11.89 24.71 -1.62
C GLY A 59 -10.52 25.28 -2.00
N LEU A 60 -9.89 24.92 -3.13
CA LEU A 60 -8.43 25.13 -3.26
C LEU A 60 -7.98 25.62 -4.64
N ARG A 61 -7.06 26.60 -4.63
CA ARG A 61 -6.53 27.28 -5.81
C ARG A 61 -5.59 26.35 -6.61
N PRO A 62 -5.62 26.39 -7.95
CA PRO A 62 -4.78 25.56 -8.80
C PRO A 62 -3.29 25.94 -8.74
N ILE A 63 -2.42 24.96 -8.51
CA ILE A 63 -0.96 25.08 -8.64
C ILE A 63 -0.55 24.74 -10.08
N LYS A 64 0.19 25.64 -10.75
CA LYS A 64 0.73 25.41 -12.09
C LYS A 64 2.16 24.88 -12.03
N PHE A 65 2.37 23.63 -12.41
CA PHE A 65 3.71 23.07 -12.61
C PHE A 65 4.19 23.30 -14.05
N LYS A 66 5.38 23.91 -14.21
CA LYS A 66 6.07 24.02 -15.51
C LYS A 66 6.83 22.72 -15.79
N ARG A 67 6.44 22.00 -16.84
CA ARG A 67 7.15 20.81 -17.34
C ARG A 67 8.45 21.19 -18.05
N LYS A 68 9.53 20.46 -17.79
CA LYS A 68 10.77 20.48 -18.59
C LYS A 68 10.78 19.23 -19.46
N LEU A 69 11.00 19.38 -20.77
CA LEU A 69 11.14 18.26 -21.71
C LEU A 69 12.49 17.57 -21.46
N LEU A 70 12.47 16.24 -21.31
CA LEU A 70 13.67 15.40 -21.41
C LEU A 70 13.72 14.79 -22.82
N SER A 71 14.81 15.07 -23.54
CA SER A 71 15.10 14.53 -24.86
C SER A 71 15.60 13.08 -24.77
N GLN A 72 15.09 12.22 -25.63
CA GLN A 72 15.56 10.85 -25.83
C GLN A 72 17.04 10.82 -26.23
N ARG A 73 17.86 10.08 -25.47
CA ARG A 73 19.05 9.40 -26.01
C ARG A 73 19.34 8.14 -25.20
N SER A 74 19.30 7.04 -25.93
CA SER A 74 19.75 5.67 -25.66
C SER A 74 20.90 5.47 -24.67
N VAL A 75 20.81 4.40 -23.87
CA VAL A 75 21.94 3.51 -23.59
C VAL A 75 21.48 2.05 -23.67
N LEU A 76 21.96 1.36 -24.70
CA LEU A 76 22.11 -0.09 -24.79
C LEU A 76 23.17 -0.55 -23.79
N ARG A 77 22.87 -1.54 -22.94
CA ARG A 77 23.80 -2.46 -22.23
C ARG A 77 22.95 -3.54 -21.56
N SER A 78 23.26 -4.83 -21.53
CA SER A 78 24.13 -5.73 -22.29
C SER A 78 23.80 -7.11 -21.71
N ALA A 79 23.60 -8.11 -22.56
CA ALA A 79 23.39 -9.49 -22.14
C ALA A 79 24.65 -10.06 -21.45
N GLY A 80 24.44 -10.81 -20.34
CA GLY A 80 25.44 -11.70 -19.74
C GLY A 80 26.10 -11.18 -18.46
N GLY A 81 25.74 -11.79 -17.33
CA GLY A 81 26.43 -11.66 -16.05
C GLY A 81 25.54 -12.14 -14.90
N ASP A 82 25.95 -13.22 -14.23
CA ASP A 82 25.32 -13.91 -13.11
C ASP A 82 24.23 -13.13 -12.33
N VAL A 83 22.98 -13.56 -12.50
CA VAL A 83 21.82 -13.02 -11.77
C VAL A 83 21.82 -13.57 -10.35
N GLY A 84 22.60 -12.92 -9.48
CA GLY A 84 22.36 -12.95 -8.05
C GLY A 84 20.98 -12.34 -7.78
N GLY A 85 20.00 -13.20 -7.45
CA GLY A 85 18.76 -12.77 -6.83
C GLY A 85 17.73 -12.08 -7.73
N ALA A 86 17.63 -12.43 -9.01
CA ALA A 86 16.42 -12.07 -9.76
C ALA A 86 15.19 -12.56 -8.96
N PRO A 87 14.19 -11.70 -8.68
CA PRO A 87 13.05 -12.10 -7.87
C PRO A 87 12.38 -13.29 -8.56
N LEU A 88 12.28 -14.41 -7.84
CA LEU A 88 11.39 -15.50 -8.23
C LEU A 88 10.01 -14.89 -8.38
N ILE A 89 9.58 -14.68 -9.62
CA ILE A 89 8.28 -14.14 -9.93
C ILE A 89 7.26 -15.15 -9.41
N ARG A 90 6.57 -14.76 -8.34
CA ARG A 90 5.50 -15.54 -7.71
C ARG A 90 4.24 -15.48 -8.57
N GLU A 91 3.11 -15.90 -8.03
CA GLU A 91 1.82 -15.81 -8.74
C GLU A 91 1.51 -14.35 -9.13
N ASN A 92 1.29 -14.10 -10.42
CA ASN A 92 0.75 -12.85 -10.95
C ASN A 92 -0.44 -13.17 -11.83
N TYR A 93 -1.63 -12.72 -11.46
CA TYR A 93 -2.81 -12.95 -12.27
C TYR A 93 -3.89 -11.92 -12.01
N ILE A 94 -4.77 -11.79 -13.00
CA ILE A 94 -6.10 -11.24 -12.79
C ILE A 94 -7.13 -12.35 -12.99
N GLU A 95 -8.15 -12.35 -12.15
CA GLU A 95 -9.33 -13.18 -12.27
C GLU A 95 -10.56 -12.27 -12.34
N ILE A 96 -11.41 -12.49 -13.33
CA ILE A 96 -12.67 -11.76 -13.49
C ILE A 96 -13.80 -12.77 -13.53
N ARG A 97 -14.78 -12.58 -12.65
CA ARG A 97 -16.02 -13.33 -12.64
C ARG A 97 -17.13 -12.51 -13.29
N ILE A 98 -17.78 -13.12 -14.26
CA ILE A 98 -18.94 -12.56 -14.95
C ILE A 98 -20.20 -12.99 -14.20
N SER A 99 -21.09 -12.05 -13.93
CA SER A 99 -22.34 -12.32 -13.20
C SER A 99 -23.18 -13.39 -13.91
N ASP A 100 -23.75 -14.32 -13.14
CA ASP A 100 -24.61 -15.41 -13.63
C ASP A 100 -26.08 -15.01 -13.85
N GLY A 101 -26.47 -13.78 -13.44
CA GLY A 101 -27.86 -13.34 -13.32
C GLY A 101 -28.74 -13.57 -14.56
N ASN A 102 -28.53 -12.84 -15.66
CA ASN A 102 -29.35 -12.96 -16.86
C ASN A 102 -28.52 -13.24 -18.14
N ASN A 103 -29.20 -13.58 -19.25
CA ASN A 103 -28.54 -13.94 -20.50
C ASN A 103 -27.72 -12.80 -21.13
N SER A 104 -28.01 -11.53 -20.78
CA SER A 104 -27.26 -10.36 -21.28
C SER A 104 -26.00 -10.04 -20.48
N HIS A 105 -25.68 -10.78 -19.41
CA HIS A 105 -24.49 -10.49 -18.60
C HIS A 105 -23.17 -10.88 -19.25
N GLY A 106 -23.19 -11.75 -20.27
CA GLY A 106 -22.02 -12.11 -21.07
C GLY A 106 -21.89 -11.27 -22.34
N SER A 107 -20.75 -11.41 -23.02
CA SER A 107 -20.40 -10.65 -24.23
C SER A 107 -19.71 -11.52 -25.28
N ASN A 108 -19.88 -11.14 -26.54
CA ASN A 108 -19.14 -11.71 -27.68
C ASN A 108 -17.80 -10.97 -27.96
N ALA A 109 -17.39 -10.03 -27.11
CA ALA A 109 -16.09 -9.37 -27.23
C ALA A 109 -14.94 -10.38 -27.28
N ASP A 110 -13.94 -10.12 -28.13
CA ASP A 110 -12.76 -10.99 -28.19
C ASP A 110 -11.88 -10.86 -26.95
N HIS A 111 -11.79 -9.64 -26.40
CA HIS A 111 -10.91 -9.32 -25.28
C HIS A 111 -11.45 -8.15 -24.44
N ILE A 112 -10.93 -8.06 -23.22
CA ILE A 112 -10.93 -6.86 -22.38
C ILE A 112 -9.51 -6.30 -22.41
N LEU A 113 -9.34 -4.99 -22.50
CA LEU A 113 -8.03 -4.36 -22.35
C LEU A 113 -7.76 -4.12 -20.87
N LEU A 114 -6.59 -4.52 -20.38
CA LEU A 114 -6.10 -4.18 -19.04
C LEU A 114 -4.91 -3.25 -19.18
N HIS A 115 -5.03 -2.06 -18.59
CA HIS A 115 -4.00 -1.02 -18.62
C HIS A 115 -3.28 -0.96 -17.27
N PHE A 116 -1.97 -0.73 -17.32
CA PHE A 116 -1.10 -0.50 -16.17
C PHE A 116 -0.48 0.88 -16.30
N GLY A 117 -0.79 1.79 -15.37
CA GLY A 117 -0.29 3.16 -15.33
C GLY A 117 -0.38 3.89 -16.69
N ASP A 118 0.59 4.76 -16.95
CA ASP A 118 0.74 5.44 -18.24
C ASP A 118 1.59 4.59 -19.20
N GLY A 119 0.95 3.74 -20.01
CA GLY A 119 1.54 3.27 -21.28
C GLY A 119 1.69 1.75 -21.48
N HIS A 120 1.27 0.92 -20.53
CA HIS A 120 1.27 -0.53 -20.71
C HIS A 120 -0.16 -1.05 -20.83
N THR A 121 -0.41 -1.92 -21.82
CA THR A 121 -1.73 -2.49 -22.07
C THR A 121 -1.59 -3.92 -22.51
N ILE A 122 -2.39 -4.81 -21.91
CA ILE A 122 -2.46 -6.22 -22.26
C ILE A 122 -3.90 -6.61 -22.60
N GLN A 123 -4.04 -7.60 -23.47
CA GLN A 123 -5.34 -8.14 -23.86
C GLN A 123 -5.69 -9.35 -23.00
N LEU A 124 -6.80 -9.24 -22.28
CA LEU A 124 -7.43 -10.33 -21.54
C LEU A 124 -8.42 -11.02 -22.48
N ASN A 125 -7.96 -12.05 -23.19
CA ASN A 125 -8.78 -12.74 -24.18
C ASN A 125 -9.90 -13.56 -23.51
N GLY A 126 -11.11 -13.52 -24.09
CA GLY A 126 -12.18 -14.44 -23.74
C GLY A 126 -11.89 -15.87 -24.18
N ARG A 127 -12.80 -16.81 -23.89
CA ARG A 127 -12.68 -18.20 -24.36
C ARG A 127 -12.70 -18.25 -25.90
N PRO A 128 -11.96 -19.17 -26.55
CA PRO A 128 -11.83 -19.19 -28.01
C PRO A 128 -13.16 -19.20 -28.79
N THR A 129 -14.15 -19.94 -28.30
CA THR A 129 -15.45 -20.13 -28.96
C THR A 129 -16.58 -19.35 -28.31
N THR A 130 -16.57 -19.26 -26.98
CA THR A 130 -17.68 -18.74 -26.20
C THR A 130 -17.43 -17.36 -25.62
N LYS A 131 -16.22 -16.80 -25.83
CA LYS A 131 -15.85 -15.45 -25.41
C LYS A 131 -16.04 -15.26 -23.91
N PHE A 132 -16.88 -14.32 -23.49
CA PHE A 132 -17.16 -14.00 -22.10
C PHE A 132 -18.58 -14.47 -21.74
N GLN A 133 -18.76 -15.69 -21.23
CA GLN A 133 -20.10 -16.17 -20.87
C GLN A 133 -20.51 -15.71 -19.47
N ARG A 134 -21.82 -15.51 -19.27
CA ARG A 134 -22.37 -15.33 -17.92
C ARG A 134 -21.95 -16.49 -16.99
N GLY A 135 -21.64 -16.17 -15.74
CA GLY A 135 -21.18 -17.14 -14.76
C GLY A 135 -19.77 -17.70 -15.01
N ASP A 136 -19.06 -17.28 -16.07
CA ASP A 136 -17.66 -17.64 -16.23
C ASP A 136 -16.81 -16.94 -15.17
N THR A 137 -15.86 -17.69 -14.62
CA THR A 137 -14.67 -17.14 -13.98
C THR A 137 -13.50 -17.38 -14.93
N LEU A 138 -12.88 -16.28 -15.38
CA LEU A 138 -11.73 -16.31 -16.27
C LEU A 138 -10.51 -15.83 -15.48
N LYS A 139 -9.42 -16.59 -15.55
CA LYS A 139 -8.15 -16.29 -14.90
C LYS A 139 -7.06 -16.17 -15.96
N TRP A 140 -6.36 -15.04 -15.97
CA TRP A 140 -5.23 -14.79 -16.84
C TRP A 140 -3.95 -14.78 -15.99
N ASP A 141 -3.11 -15.79 -16.19
CA ASP A 141 -1.82 -15.92 -15.51
C ASP A 141 -0.75 -15.15 -16.28
N PHE A 142 -0.27 -14.06 -15.68
CA PHE A 142 0.70 -13.16 -16.28
C PHE A 142 2.13 -13.70 -16.22
N ASN A 143 2.39 -14.76 -15.45
CA ASN A 143 3.69 -15.42 -15.46
C ASN A 143 3.98 -16.07 -16.83
N SER A 144 2.95 -16.37 -17.61
CA SER A 144 3.09 -16.88 -18.98
C SER A 144 3.52 -15.83 -20.01
N ILE A 145 3.47 -14.54 -19.65
CA ILE A 145 3.85 -13.38 -20.48
C ILE A 145 4.91 -12.52 -19.78
N GLN A 146 5.75 -13.17 -18.97
CA GLN A 146 6.72 -12.56 -18.04
C GLN A 146 7.57 -11.45 -18.66
N ASP A 147 8.13 -11.65 -19.86
CA ASP A 147 8.97 -10.64 -20.54
C ASP A 147 8.25 -9.28 -20.72
N THR A 148 6.92 -9.31 -20.84
CA THR A 148 6.09 -8.09 -20.94
C THR A 148 5.89 -7.45 -19.57
N MET A 149 5.77 -8.26 -18.52
CA MET A 149 5.49 -7.81 -17.15
C MET A 149 6.75 -7.28 -16.44
N GLU A 150 7.93 -7.81 -16.73
CA GLU A 150 9.21 -7.38 -16.11
C GLU A 150 9.54 -5.91 -16.40
N ASN A 151 8.98 -5.34 -17.47
CA ASN A 151 9.19 -3.95 -17.86
C ASN A 151 8.16 -2.99 -17.24
N ILE A 152 7.13 -3.51 -16.56
CA ILE A 152 6.11 -2.69 -15.91
C ILE A 152 6.62 -2.32 -14.52
N ASP A 153 6.70 -1.02 -14.24
CA ASP A 153 7.03 -0.52 -12.90
C ASP A 153 6.07 -1.11 -11.86
N THR A 154 6.60 -1.54 -10.72
CA THR A 154 5.79 -2.13 -9.64
C THR A 154 4.72 -1.15 -9.11
N ASP A 155 4.97 0.17 -9.18
CA ASP A 155 3.97 1.18 -8.81
C ASP A 155 2.78 1.22 -9.79
N ALA A 156 2.97 0.83 -11.06
CA ALA A 156 1.90 0.80 -12.06
C ALA A 156 0.87 -0.31 -11.80
N TRP A 157 1.19 -1.30 -10.96
CA TRP A 157 0.24 -2.31 -10.51
C TRP A 157 -0.84 -1.77 -9.56
N ASP A 158 -0.62 -0.58 -9.00
CA ASP A 158 -1.65 0.14 -8.23
C ASP A 158 -2.55 0.98 -9.14
N GLU A 159 -2.19 1.11 -10.41
CA GLU A 159 -2.82 1.96 -11.40
C GLU A 159 -3.45 1.12 -12.52
N LEU A 160 -4.40 0.27 -12.13
CA LEU A 160 -5.07 -0.62 -13.08
C LEU A 160 -6.40 -0.06 -13.57
N MET A 161 -6.69 -0.35 -14.83
CA MET A 161 -7.96 -0.06 -15.48
C MET A 161 -8.32 -1.18 -16.44
N ILE A 162 -9.59 -1.56 -16.49
CA ILE A 162 -10.11 -2.39 -17.58
C ILE A 162 -10.99 -1.56 -18.52
N GLU A 163 -10.87 -1.84 -19.81
CA GLU A 163 -11.62 -1.22 -20.91
C GLU A 163 -12.23 -2.30 -21.80
N THR A 164 -13.44 -2.03 -22.31
CA THR A 164 -14.02 -2.78 -23.43
C THR A 164 -14.30 -1.83 -24.59
N GLU A 165 -14.17 -2.34 -25.81
CA GLU A 165 -14.68 -1.68 -27.03
C GLU A 165 -16.04 -2.25 -27.46
N SER A 166 -16.60 -3.20 -26.68
CA SER A 166 -17.87 -3.84 -27.01
C SER A 166 -19.05 -3.09 -26.41
N GLY A 167 -20.07 -2.86 -27.25
CA GLY A 167 -21.35 -2.26 -26.85
C GLY A 167 -22.44 -3.27 -26.47
N ASP A 168 -22.13 -4.57 -26.41
CA ASP A 168 -23.06 -5.61 -25.91
C ASP A 168 -22.96 -5.81 -24.39
N GLY A 169 -21.96 -5.20 -23.73
CA GLY A 169 -21.78 -5.14 -22.29
C GLY A 169 -21.30 -6.44 -21.62
N ILE A 170 -20.42 -6.31 -20.64
CA ILE A 170 -19.99 -7.41 -19.75
C ILE A 170 -20.39 -7.06 -18.33
N LYS A 171 -21.24 -7.86 -17.69
CA LYS A 171 -21.59 -7.67 -16.29
C LYS A 171 -20.56 -8.35 -15.40
N ILE A 172 -19.65 -7.57 -14.84
CA ILE A 172 -18.63 -8.05 -13.93
C ILE A 172 -19.21 -8.14 -12.52
N GLU A 173 -18.95 -9.25 -11.83
CA GLU A 173 -19.37 -9.51 -10.45
C GLU A 173 -18.21 -9.45 -9.46
N ASN A 174 -17.04 -9.94 -9.87
CA ASN A 174 -15.82 -9.90 -9.07
C ASN A 174 -14.60 -9.66 -9.96
N ILE A 175 -13.65 -8.88 -9.43
CA ILE A 175 -12.31 -8.73 -9.99
C ILE A 175 -11.30 -8.99 -8.87
N LYS A 176 -10.43 -9.97 -9.09
CA LYS A 176 -9.32 -10.27 -8.19
C LYS A 176 -8.00 -10.08 -8.92
N VAL A 177 -7.08 -9.36 -8.29
CA VAL A 177 -5.72 -9.15 -8.80
C VAL A 177 -4.72 -9.63 -7.75
N VAL A 178 -3.82 -10.51 -8.19
CA VAL A 178 -2.68 -10.96 -7.40
C VAL A 178 -1.41 -10.50 -8.08
N HIS A 179 -0.57 -9.81 -7.31
CA HIS A 179 0.76 -9.38 -7.74
C HIS A 179 1.80 -9.93 -6.77
N SER A 180 2.81 -10.61 -7.31
CA SER A 180 3.90 -11.20 -6.54
C SER A 180 3.41 -12.07 -5.39
N GLY A 181 2.34 -12.84 -5.63
CA GLY A 181 1.70 -13.74 -4.68
C GLY A 181 0.90 -13.05 -3.56
N GLU A 182 0.70 -11.74 -3.60
CA GLU A 182 -0.16 -10.99 -2.69
C GLU A 182 -1.44 -10.57 -3.40
N THR A 183 -2.59 -10.73 -2.74
CA THR A 183 -3.86 -10.21 -3.28
C THR A 183 -3.89 -8.71 -3.07
N ILE A 184 -3.76 -7.95 -4.15
CA ILE A 184 -3.80 -6.48 -4.11
C ILE A 184 -5.19 -5.94 -4.40
N LEU A 185 -6.09 -6.78 -4.94
CA LEU A 185 -7.50 -6.48 -5.16
C LEU A 185 -8.33 -7.76 -5.02
N ASP A 186 -9.43 -7.69 -4.30
CA ASP A 186 -10.53 -8.67 -4.37
C ASP A 186 -11.86 -7.91 -4.26
N TRP A 187 -12.27 -7.34 -5.40
CA TRP A 187 -13.39 -6.42 -5.46
C TRP A 187 -14.66 -7.14 -5.88
N ASN A 188 -15.61 -7.22 -4.94
CA ASN A 188 -16.90 -7.88 -5.11
C ASN A 188 -17.99 -6.83 -5.33
N TYR A 189 -18.20 -6.45 -6.58
CA TYR A 189 -19.22 -5.47 -6.94
C TYR A 189 -19.77 -5.70 -8.35
N THR A 190 -21.09 -5.62 -8.50
CA THR A 190 -21.76 -5.92 -9.75
C THR A 190 -21.84 -4.68 -10.65
N VAL A 191 -20.92 -4.54 -11.60
CA VAL A 191 -20.78 -3.37 -12.48
C VAL A 191 -20.81 -3.79 -13.96
N TRP A 192 -21.28 -2.89 -14.83
CA TRP A 192 -21.20 -3.10 -16.28
C TRP A 192 -19.87 -2.53 -16.81
N LEU A 193 -19.19 -3.32 -17.64
CA LEU A 193 -18.14 -2.86 -18.53
C LEU A 193 -18.73 -2.84 -19.94
N ASP A 194 -19.07 -1.65 -20.44
CA ASP A 194 -19.87 -1.49 -21.67
C ASP A 194 -19.55 -0.16 -22.37
N ASP A 195 -19.31 -0.20 -23.69
CA ASP A 195 -19.12 0.99 -24.56
C ASP A 195 -20.44 1.52 -25.17
N SER A 196 -21.58 0.99 -24.71
CA SER A 196 -22.90 1.50 -25.11
C SER A 196 -23.20 2.86 -24.49
N ILE A 197 -24.09 3.63 -25.13
CA ILE A 197 -24.59 4.91 -24.61
C ILE A 197 -25.42 4.78 -23.31
N MET A 198 -25.77 3.54 -22.92
CA MET A 198 -26.63 3.26 -21.78
C MET A 198 -25.85 3.19 -20.47
N GLU A 199 -24.55 2.92 -20.53
CA GLU A 199 -23.69 2.79 -19.36
C GLU A 199 -22.74 3.99 -19.23
N PRO A 200 -22.39 4.40 -18.00
CA PRO A 200 -21.72 5.66 -17.75
C PRO A 200 -20.25 5.67 -18.19
N SER A 201 -19.64 4.50 -18.41
CA SER A 201 -18.23 4.40 -18.78
C SER A 201 -17.90 3.01 -19.32
N ARG A 202 -17.21 2.98 -20.47
CA ARG A 202 -16.53 1.81 -21.02
C ARG A 202 -15.29 1.36 -20.23
N PHE A 203 -14.96 2.12 -19.19
CA PHE A 203 -13.79 1.94 -18.34
C PHE A 203 -14.21 1.67 -16.90
N ILE A 204 -13.47 0.78 -16.25
CA ILE A 204 -13.51 0.59 -14.81
C ILE A 204 -12.10 0.79 -14.27
N SER A 205 -11.92 1.87 -13.51
CA SER A 205 -10.71 2.10 -12.72
C SER A 205 -10.72 1.20 -11.50
N LEU A 206 -9.59 0.55 -11.21
CA LEU A 206 -9.40 -0.31 -10.06
C LEU A 206 -8.49 0.31 -8.99
N THR A 207 -7.88 1.46 -9.26
CA THR A 207 -6.87 2.11 -8.41
C THR A 207 -7.36 2.36 -6.99
N ALA A 208 -8.54 2.97 -6.84
CA ALA A 208 -9.07 3.29 -5.53
C ALA A 208 -9.40 2.02 -4.74
N GLN A 209 -9.91 0.99 -5.42
CA GLN A 209 -10.26 -0.29 -4.85
C GLN A 209 -8.99 -1.08 -4.45
N ILE A 210 -7.91 -1.02 -5.24
CA ILE A 210 -6.62 -1.61 -4.89
C ILE A 210 -6.07 -0.95 -3.63
N LEU A 211 -6.05 0.38 -3.58
CA LEU A 211 -5.61 1.11 -2.38
C LEU A 211 -6.46 0.71 -1.17
N GLN A 212 -7.78 0.68 -1.32
CA GLN A 212 -8.69 0.25 -0.26
C GLN A 212 -8.39 -1.18 0.20
N THR A 213 -8.29 -2.16 -0.71
CA THR A 213 -7.98 -3.56 -0.37
C THR A 213 -6.64 -3.68 0.35
N LYS A 214 -5.61 -2.94 -0.06
CA LYS A 214 -4.33 -2.92 0.66
C LYS A 214 -4.44 -2.31 2.07
N LEU A 215 -5.18 -1.19 2.19
CA LEU A 215 -5.42 -0.53 3.48
C LEU A 215 -6.35 -1.34 4.41
N GLU A 216 -7.14 -2.27 3.89
CA GLU A 216 -7.98 -3.19 4.67
C GLU A 216 -7.20 -4.41 5.18
N GLN A 217 -6.03 -4.72 4.59
CA GLN A 217 -5.14 -5.78 5.11
C GLN A 217 -4.44 -5.37 6.40
N ILE A 218 -4.37 -4.07 6.67
CA ILE A 218 -3.73 -3.48 7.84
C ILE A 218 -4.76 -2.81 8.75
N ASP A 219 -4.53 -2.91 10.05
CA ASP A 219 -5.27 -2.11 11.04
C ASP A 219 -4.55 -0.77 11.23
N HIS A 220 -5.22 0.21 11.83
CA HIS A 220 -4.61 1.51 12.17
C HIS A 220 -4.03 2.27 10.95
N ASN A 221 -4.68 2.17 9.80
CA ASN A 221 -4.25 2.78 8.53
C ASN A 221 -4.22 4.33 8.51
N TRP A 222 -4.59 4.99 9.61
CA TRP A 222 -4.42 6.42 9.85
C TRP A 222 -3.02 6.77 10.38
N ILE A 223 -2.26 5.78 10.87
CA ILE A 223 -0.87 5.95 11.28
C ILE A 223 0.00 6.03 10.03
N ALA A 224 0.66 7.17 9.84
CA ALA A 224 1.31 7.54 8.59
C ALA A 224 2.28 6.46 8.05
N GLN A 225 3.16 5.93 8.88
CA GLN A 225 4.14 4.93 8.47
C GLN A 225 3.48 3.61 8.08
N ILE A 226 2.39 3.21 8.75
CA ILE A 226 1.62 2.02 8.42
C ILE A 226 0.82 2.22 7.13
N HIS A 227 0.23 3.41 6.95
CA HIS A 227 -0.45 3.80 5.71
C HIS A 227 0.47 3.70 4.50
N TRP A 228 1.67 4.31 4.59
CA TRP A 228 2.65 4.29 3.50
C TRP A 228 3.18 2.89 3.25
N ALA A 229 3.44 2.11 4.29
CA ALA A 229 3.85 0.71 4.17
C ALA A 229 2.80 -0.13 3.43
N ALA A 230 1.51 0.03 3.74
CA ALA A 230 0.44 -0.76 3.11
C ALA A 230 0.29 -0.49 1.61
N ARG A 231 0.54 0.73 1.14
CA ARG A 231 0.54 1.04 -0.29
C ARG A 231 1.54 0.19 -1.06
N GLU A 232 2.61 -0.27 -0.40
CA GLU A 232 3.66 -1.05 -1.03
C GLU A 232 3.37 -2.57 -1.04
N ILE A 233 2.29 -3.06 -0.42
CA ILE A 233 1.94 -4.49 -0.43
C ILE A 233 1.94 -5.04 -1.87
N GLY A 234 2.60 -6.18 -2.08
CA GLY A 234 2.74 -6.81 -3.39
C GLY A 234 3.89 -6.27 -4.25
N LYS A 235 4.52 -5.14 -3.88
CA LYS A 235 5.63 -4.57 -4.63
C LYS A 235 6.95 -5.28 -4.37
N THR A 236 7.80 -5.28 -5.40
CA THR A 236 9.06 -6.04 -5.44
C THR A 236 10.29 -5.17 -5.73
N ASP A 237 10.11 -3.91 -6.10
CA ASP A 237 11.22 -3.01 -6.42
C ASP A 237 11.95 -2.54 -5.14
N SER A 238 13.10 -3.15 -4.87
CA SER A 238 13.96 -2.78 -3.76
C SER A 238 14.71 -1.46 -4.00
N THR A 239 14.92 -1.07 -5.26
CA THR A 239 15.73 0.10 -5.62
C THR A 239 15.10 1.39 -5.15
N LYS A 240 13.75 1.46 -5.11
CA LYS A 240 12.96 2.53 -4.49
C LYS A 240 13.30 2.80 -3.03
N TYR A 241 13.78 1.78 -2.31
CA TYR A 241 14.19 1.90 -0.90
C TYR A 241 15.69 2.17 -0.73
N GLY A 242 16.46 2.20 -1.82
CA GLY A 242 17.88 2.55 -1.83
C GLY A 242 18.85 1.36 -1.79
N THR A 243 18.40 0.16 -2.14
CA THR A 243 19.25 -1.05 -2.15
C THR A 243 18.79 -2.06 -3.20
N GLU A 244 19.67 -2.98 -3.61
CA GLU A 244 19.35 -4.11 -4.51
C GLU A 244 19.29 -5.45 -3.74
N ASN A 245 19.67 -5.47 -2.46
CA ASN A 245 19.91 -6.69 -1.67
C ASN A 245 18.84 -6.91 -0.57
N ALA A 246 19.23 -7.19 0.68
CA ALA A 246 18.29 -7.30 1.78
C ALA A 246 17.74 -5.91 2.13
N TRP A 247 16.43 -5.71 1.92
CA TRP A 247 15.81 -4.37 1.93
C TRP A 247 14.72 -4.18 2.98
N CYS A 248 14.58 -5.10 3.95
CA CYS A 248 13.54 -5.05 4.97
C CYS A 248 13.59 -3.77 5.82
N SER A 249 14.79 -3.38 6.24
CA SER A 249 15.07 -2.20 7.06
C SER A 249 14.96 -0.91 6.25
N GLU A 250 15.34 -0.97 4.98
CA GLU A 250 15.29 0.10 4.00
C GLU A 250 13.83 0.44 3.67
N PHE A 251 12.98 -0.57 3.50
CA PHE A 251 11.53 -0.39 3.38
C PHE A 251 10.92 0.22 4.65
N ALA A 252 11.23 -0.32 5.83
CA ALA A 252 10.70 0.21 7.08
C ALA A 252 11.12 1.67 7.29
N SER A 253 12.39 1.99 7.03
CA SER A 253 12.90 3.36 7.07
C SER A 253 12.24 4.24 6.03
N TRP A 254 12.07 3.77 4.78
CA TRP A 254 11.35 4.53 3.76
C TRP A 254 9.94 4.91 4.21
N ALA A 255 9.19 3.96 4.78
CA ALA A 255 7.85 4.22 5.30
C ALA A 255 7.86 5.23 6.47
N LEU A 256 8.83 5.12 7.37
CA LEU A 256 9.04 6.07 8.47
C LEU A 256 9.41 7.47 7.96
N ARG A 257 10.28 7.58 6.95
CA ARG A 257 10.61 8.88 6.32
C ARG A 257 9.42 9.51 5.63
N LYS A 258 8.55 8.71 5.00
CA LYS A 258 7.26 9.21 4.46
C LYS A 258 6.33 9.73 5.57
N ALA A 259 6.49 9.21 6.79
CA ALA A 259 5.85 9.70 8.00
C ALA A 259 6.66 10.80 8.73
N MET A 260 7.61 11.46 8.04
CA MET A 260 8.42 12.58 8.55
C MET A 260 9.43 12.23 9.63
N TRP A 261 9.80 10.95 9.77
CA TRP A 261 10.95 10.55 10.58
C TRP A 261 12.26 10.80 9.83
N ASP A 262 13.32 11.11 10.56
CA ASP A 262 14.66 11.32 9.99
C ASP A 262 15.50 10.03 10.08
N THR A 263 14.87 8.90 9.76
CA THR A 263 15.53 7.58 9.80
C THR A 263 16.58 7.46 8.69
N PRO A 264 17.61 6.60 8.84
CA PRO A 264 18.65 6.41 7.84
C PRO A 264 18.14 6.11 6.42
N GLU A 265 18.81 6.64 5.40
CA GLU A 265 18.54 6.36 3.98
C GLU A 265 19.69 5.57 3.34
N GLY A 266 19.39 4.83 2.28
CA GLY A 266 20.36 4.09 1.49
C GLY A 266 20.42 2.63 1.90
N ASN A 267 21.58 2.00 1.71
CA ASN A 267 21.80 0.59 2.04
C ASN A 267 22.52 0.48 3.39
N PHE A 268 21.80 0.15 4.46
CA PHE A 268 22.30 0.29 5.84
C PHE A 268 21.98 -0.91 6.76
N GLY A 269 21.03 -1.77 6.41
CA GLY A 269 20.66 -2.97 7.19
C GLY A 269 20.04 -2.69 8.57
N SER A 270 19.55 -3.74 9.24
CA SER A 270 18.70 -3.57 10.43
C SER A 270 19.37 -2.95 11.67
N GLN A 271 20.69 -3.08 11.83
CA GLN A 271 21.41 -2.55 13.01
C GLN A 271 21.47 -1.02 13.03
N LEU A 272 21.57 -0.37 11.87
CA LEU A 272 21.65 1.09 11.83
C LEU A 272 20.33 1.77 12.21
N MET A 273 19.19 1.11 11.98
CA MET A 273 17.89 1.56 12.49
C MET A 273 17.80 1.48 14.01
N GLU A 274 18.28 0.39 14.60
CA GLU A 274 18.34 0.26 16.07
C GLU A 274 19.21 1.37 16.68
N ASN A 275 20.40 1.60 16.12
CA ASN A 275 21.28 2.67 16.57
C ASN A 275 20.63 4.06 16.43
N TYR A 276 19.82 4.29 15.39
CA TYR A 276 19.05 5.52 15.24
C TYR A 276 18.06 5.71 16.39
N PHE A 277 17.23 4.69 16.68
CA PHE A 277 16.25 4.77 17.77
C PHE A 277 16.93 4.89 19.14
N ASP A 278 18.05 4.21 19.36
CA ASP A 278 18.86 4.34 20.58
C ASP A 278 19.42 5.77 20.72
N GLY A 279 19.98 6.32 19.63
CA GLY A 279 20.55 7.67 19.60
C GLY A 279 19.55 8.80 19.89
N ILE A 280 18.26 8.56 19.66
CA ILE A 280 17.18 9.50 20.01
C ILE A 280 16.43 9.12 21.30
N GLY A 281 16.89 8.10 22.03
CA GLY A 281 16.32 7.66 23.31
C GLY A 281 14.94 7.01 23.18
N ARG A 282 14.71 6.28 22.08
CA ARG A 282 13.43 5.63 21.74
C ARG A 282 13.59 4.14 21.40
N ALA A 283 14.74 3.56 21.72
CA ALA A 283 14.93 2.11 21.62
C ALA A 283 14.42 1.42 22.87
N HIS A 284 13.76 0.28 22.67
CA HIS A 284 13.29 -0.63 23.71
C HIS A 284 13.72 -2.05 23.38
N GLN A 285 14.06 -2.82 24.41
CA GLN A 285 14.41 -4.23 24.29
C GLN A 285 13.16 -5.10 24.48
N ILE A 286 13.23 -6.34 23.99
CA ILE A 286 12.14 -7.30 24.14
C ILE A 286 11.75 -7.55 25.60
N SER A 287 12.71 -7.51 26.52
CA SER A 287 12.45 -7.66 27.96
C SER A 287 11.53 -6.57 28.51
N GLU A 288 11.61 -5.35 27.98
CA GLU A 288 10.75 -4.21 28.36
C GLU A 288 9.33 -4.36 27.82
N ILE A 289 9.17 -5.00 26.65
CA ILE A 289 7.85 -5.32 26.11
C ILE A 289 7.21 -6.45 26.94
N MET A 290 7.97 -7.53 27.15
CA MET A 290 7.50 -8.74 27.84
C MET A 290 7.15 -8.49 29.31
N ASN A 291 7.83 -7.57 29.97
CA ASN A 291 7.54 -7.23 31.38
C ASN A 291 6.50 -6.10 31.52
N GLY A 292 6.01 -5.53 30.41
CA GLY A 292 5.02 -4.46 30.37
C GLY A 292 5.54 -3.06 30.71
N SER A 293 6.86 -2.83 30.72
CA SER A 293 7.42 -1.48 30.87
C SER A 293 7.35 -0.65 29.58
N TYR A 294 7.15 -1.30 28.44
CA TYR A 294 6.89 -0.66 27.15
C TYR A 294 5.74 -1.36 26.42
N ASP A 295 4.74 -0.60 26.01
CA ASP A 295 3.65 -1.08 25.17
C ASP A 295 3.98 -0.85 23.70
N LEU A 296 3.98 -1.91 22.89
CA LEU A 296 4.13 -1.82 21.44
C LEU A 296 2.99 -0.98 20.83
N ASN A 297 3.36 -0.06 19.95
CA ASN A 297 2.43 0.82 19.25
C ASN A 297 2.45 0.51 17.75
N PRO A 298 1.29 0.51 17.07
CA PRO A 298 1.27 0.32 15.62
C PRO A 298 2.16 1.38 14.95
N GLY A 299 3.00 0.94 14.01
CA GLY A 299 4.03 1.75 13.37
C GLY A 299 5.41 1.64 13.98
N ASP A 300 5.55 1.03 15.16
CA ASP A 300 6.87 0.83 15.78
C ASP A 300 7.76 -0.04 14.89
N TYR A 301 9.03 0.35 14.83
CA TYR A 301 10.04 -0.43 14.11
C TYR A 301 10.42 -1.65 14.94
N LEU A 302 10.33 -2.84 14.34
CA LEU A 302 10.79 -4.08 14.97
C LEU A 302 11.97 -4.65 14.21
N ARG A 303 13.01 -5.01 14.96
CA ARG A 303 14.11 -5.87 14.48
C ARG A 303 13.92 -7.24 15.11
N PHE A 304 14.08 -8.28 14.32
CA PHE A 304 13.90 -9.66 14.78
C PHE A 304 14.90 -10.61 14.13
N GLU A 305 15.13 -11.74 14.81
CA GLU A 305 15.94 -12.84 14.31
C GLU A 305 15.07 -13.82 13.51
N TRP A 306 15.61 -14.33 12.41
CA TRP A 306 15.02 -15.46 11.69
C TRP A 306 15.38 -16.77 12.37
N ALA A 307 14.43 -17.71 12.38
CA ALA A 307 14.65 -19.07 12.86
C ALA A 307 15.85 -19.80 12.20
N SER A 308 16.29 -19.37 11.01
CA SER A 308 17.45 -19.89 10.29
C SER A 308 18.77 -19.16 10.56
N GLY A 309 18.83 -18.21 11.50
CA GLY A 309 20.05 -17.51 11.91
C GLY A 309 20.39 -16.26 11.09
N GLY A 310 19.41 -15.39 10.82
CA GLY A 310 19.58 -14.12 10.11
C GLY A 310 18.78 -12.99 10.76
N GLN A 311 18.94 -11.76 10.29
CA GLN A 311 18.21 -10.61 10.84
C GLN A 311 17.23 -10.04 9.82
N HIS A 312 16.09 -9.58 10.32
CA HIS A 312 15.06 -8.94 9.51
C HIS A 312 14.38 -7.84 10.31
N SER A 313 13.52 -7.09 9.65
CA SER A 313 12.80 -6.00 10.28
C SER A 313 11.48 -5.71 9.57
N GLY A 314 10.62 -4.99 10.26
CA GLY A 314 9.33 -4.55 9.76
C GLY A 314 8.70 -3.53 10.70
N LEU A 315 7.47 -3.15 10.40
CA LEU A 315 6.68 -2.30 11.28
C LEU A 315 5.62 -3.15 11.99
N PHE A 316 5.48 -2.95 13.30
CA PHE A 316 4.41 -3.54 14.10
C PHE A 316 3.06 -2.98 13.67
N ILE A 317 2.05 -3.84 13.52
CA ILE A 317 0.67 -3.42 13.24
C ILE A 317 -0.21 -3.65 14.47
N ASP A 318 -0.22 -4.87 15.01
CA ASP A 318 -1.04 -5.25 16.15
C ASP A 318 -0.62 -6.59 16.74
N PHE A 319 -1.16 -6.96 17.90
CA PHE A 319 -1.10 -8.32 18.41
C PHE A 319 -2.14 -9.20 17.71
N VAL A 320 -1.76 -10.45 17.41
CA VAL A 320 -2.69 -11.46 16.90
C VAL A 320 -3.31 -12.25 18.06
N ASP A 321 -2.53 -12.47 19.12
CA ASP A 321 -2.96 -13.12 20.36
C ASP A 321 -3.24 -12.07 21.46
N ASP A 322 -3.69 -12.48 22.65
CA ASP A 322 -4.06 -11.56 23.74
C ASP A 322 -2.87 -10.71 24.22
N PRO A 323 -2.92 -9.37 24.08
CA PRO A 323 -1.83 -8.48 24.47
C PRO A 323 -1.64 -8.38 26.00
N ASN A 324 -2.60 -8.85 26.81
CA ASN A 324 -2.52 -8.75 28.27
C ASN A 324 -1.75 -9.91 28.93
N ASN A 325 -1.38 -10.93 28.16
CA ASN A 325 -0.66 -12.10 28.65
C ASN A 325 0.44 -12.51 27.67
N LEU A 326 1.44 -11.63 27.54
CA LEU A 326 2.55 -11.80 26.60
C LEU A 326 3.45 -12.99 26.98
N THR A 327 3.77 -13.80 25.99
CA THR A 327 4.72 -14.91 26.05
C THR A 327 5.64 -14.84 24.83
N GLU A 328 6.75 -15.57 24.85
CA GLU A 328 7.65 -15.64 23.68
C GLU A 328 6.93 -16.16 22.43
N ASP A 329 5.89 -16.98 22.60
CA ASP A 329 5.07 -17.53 21.52
C ASP A 329 3.93 -16.61 21.07
N THR A 330 3.70 -15.49 21.76
CA THR A 330 2.66 -14.51 21.38
C THR A 330 2.90 -14.02 19.97
N ARG A 331 1.89 -14.16 19.12
CA ARG A 331 1.99 -13.75 17.72
C ARG A 331 1.67 -12.28 17.54
N ILE A 332 2.43 -11.66 16.66
CA ILE A 332 2.27 -10.27 16.25
C ILE A 332 2.00 -10.18 14.75
N LYS A 333 1.27 -9.13 14.39
CA LYS A 333 1.00 -8.70 13.03
C LYS A 333 2.02 -7.63 12.65
N THR A 334 2.71 -7.82 11.54
CA THR A 334 3.76 -6.92 11.03
C THR A 334 3.57 -6.68 9.54
N ILE A 335 4.11 -5.57 9.04
CA ILE A 335 4.32 -5.33 7.61
C ILE A 335 5.82 -5.24 7.32
N GLU A 336 6.27 -6.06 6.39
CA GLU A 336 7.68 -6.36 6.19
C GLU A 336 8.05 -6.24 4.71
N GLY A 337 9.19 -5.59 4.45
CA GLY A 337 9.85 -5.61 3.16
C GLY A 337 10.71 -6.85 3.01
N ASN A 338 11.02 -7.25 1.78
CA ASN A 338 11.84 -8.42 1.46
C ASN A 338 11.35 -9.73 2.09
N THR A 339 10.04 -9.87 2.33
CA THR A 339 9.46 -11.15 2.73
C THR A 339 9.34 -12.01 1.48
N SER A 340 10.39 -12.80 1.23
CA SER A 340 10.61 -13.51 -0.04
C SER A 340 10.50 -12.57 -1.27
N SER A 341 11.25 -11.47 -1.20
CA SER A 341 11.38 -10.46 -2.25
C SER A 341 10.09 -9.67 -2.55
N THR A 342 9.23 -9.45 -1.54
CA THR A 342 7.99 -8.67 -1.68
C THR A 342 7.65 -7.96 -0.37
N VAL A 343 6.90 -6.85 -0.42
CA VAL A 343 6.25 -6.26 0.78
C VAL A 343 5.00 -7.05 1.11
N ARG A 344 4.88 -7.49 2.38
CA ARG A 344 3.76 -8.35 2.82
C ARG A 344 3.37 -8.10 4.27
N VAL A 345 2.11 -8.37 4.58
CA VAL A 345 1.63 -8.47 5.96
C VAL A 345 1.88 -9.89 6.49
N ARG A 346 2.35 -10.00 7.72
CA ARG A 346 2.65 -11.27 8.39
C ARG A 346 1.91 -11.31 9.73
N THR A 347 1.33 -12.45 10.06
CA THR A 347 0.62 -12.71 11.34
C THR A 347 1.25 -13.84 12.15
N GLY A 348 2.36 -14.40 11.66
CA GLY A 348 3.05 -15.54 12.24
C GLY A 348 4.38 -15.21 12.91
N ARG A 349 4.73 -13.93 13.04
CA ARG A 349 5.92 -13.51 13.79
C ARG A 349 5.65 -13.72 15.27
N LYS A 350 6.62 -14.28 15.98
CA LYS A 350 6.53 -14.46 17.41
C LYS A 350 7.23 -13.30 18.12
N LEU A 351 6.70 -12.93 19.27
CA LEU A 351 7.28 -11.87 20.08
C LEU A 351 8.69 -12.24 20.56
N GLY A 352 8.95 -13.52 20.85
CA GLY A 352 10.28 -14.02 21.21
C GLY A 352 11.35 -13.87 20.11
N ASP A 353 10.94 -13.68 18.85
CA ASP A 353 11.89 -13.41 17.75
C ASP A 353 12.37 -11.95 17.75
N VAL A 354 11.68 -11.04 18.46
CA VAL A 354 12.00 -9.61 18.48
C VAL A 354 13.26 -9.38 19.31
N ILE A 355 14.23 -8.70 18.71
CA ILE A 355 15.48 -8.30 19.36
C ILE A 355 15.30 -6.92 19.99
N SER A 356 14.80 -5.96 19.20
CA SER A 356 14.66 -4.57 19.60
C SER A 356 13.47 -3.89 18.93
N CYS A 357 12.94 -2.88 19.58
CA CYS A 357 11.86 -2.02 19.12
C CYS A 357 12.29 -0.56 19.08
N GLY A 358 11.91 0.16 18.03
CA GLY A 358 12.00 1.62 17.93
C GLY A 358 10.63 2.25 18.08
N ASN A 359 10.44 3.04 19.14
CA ASN A 359 9.19 3.74 19.45
C ASN A 359 8.92 4.88 18.46
N THR A 360 7.74 4.83 17.84
CA THR A 360 7.28 5.78 16.81
C THR A 360 6.10 6.68 17.23
N ARG A 361 5.84 6.80 18.54
CA ARG A 361 4.81 7.69 19.12
C ARG A 361 5.40 8.89 19.84
#